data_AF-A0AAD2IX13-F1
#
_entry.id   AF-A0AAD2IX13-F1
#
_cell.length_a   1.000
_cell.length_b   1.000
_cell.length_c   1.000
_cell.angle_alpha   90.00
_cell.angle_beta   90.00
_cell.angle_gamma   90.00
#
_symmetry.space_group_name_H-M   'P 1'
#
loop_
_entity.id
_entity.type
_entity.pdbx_description
1 polymer ?
#
loop_
_entity_poly.entity_id
_entity_poly.type
_entity_poly.pdbx_seq_one_letter_code
_entity_poly.pdbx_strand_id
1 'polypeptide(L)'
;MNISTLDLALALPPHSLDAVLSFDQPASLDRADVLIWNPAGLYPALEAACERTDPPVLGVGASEWLLATSRHWREQFKRLLAAGGTLVALVPAPRTVGVHTLQDILPYDWSDPLWPRRVRSQPIDGAALPRQAGEPFRTLFTEAARCFQPCATLAEAPGAGILEDGQGMTLASYASEPPGRLLLLPALAPDLAQDEAGAALFLQELRRCIERLGQRSGVRLAGWLDLQRGPADEQLHARRAQCLRERHALDLELQELDRAMAERDFFKQLLAGEGLGAGLAAAEVFRRKSAPVHADWVEKDLHIVELDQRNLLLKVRLADEPLDAAALRRLEEARVRVADYFSRPTSILVADCADNALPPSARAPRRHAVLEGLDDAYVLNGLHLYGWHLETPGDSPDRLLQRLMQADADLSDSLLRATLRGLTPPADA
;
A
#
# COMPACT_ATOMS: atom_id res chain seq x y z
N MET A 1 6.33 20.89 -17.56
CA MET A 1 5.57 20.62 -16.31
C MET A 1 4.32 19.85 -16.69
N ASN A 2 4.28 18.59 -16.30
CA ASN A 2 3.17 17.67 -16.51
C ASN A 2 2.17 17.84 -15.37
N ILE A 3 0.96 18.26 -15.70
CA ILE A 3 -0.12 18.45 -14.73
C ILE A 3 -1.14 17.35 -14.94
N SER A 4 -1.43 16.60 -13.88
CA SER A 4 -2.52 15.63 -13.86
C SER A 4 -3.61 16.09 -12.90
N THR A 5 -4.84 15.65 -13.12
CA THR A 5 -5.97 15.90 -12.22
C THR A 5 -6.49 14.58 -11.63
N LEU A 6 -7.04 14.62 -10.41
CA LEU A 6 -7.72 13.48 -9.77
C LEU A 6 -9.13 13.90 -9.33
N ASP A 7 -10.14 13.19 -9.82
CA ASP A 7 -11.57 13.46 -9.64
C ASP A 7 -12.00 14.87 -10.08
N LEU A 8 -11.29 15.40 -11.09
CA LEU A 8 -11.52 16.72 -11.65
C LEU A 8 -11.37 16.68 -13.16
N ALA A 9 -12.50 16.65 -13.87
CA ALA A 9 -12.56 16.79 -15.31
C ALA A 9 -12.78 18.26 -15.67
N LEU A 10 -11.77 18.92 -16.22
CA LEU A 10 -11.86 20.28 -16.73
C LEU A 10 -12.09 20.25 -18.25
N ALA A 11 -13.00 21.08 -18.76
CA ALA A 11 -13.24 21.25 -20.20
C ALA A 11 -12.05 21.95 -20.88
N LEU A 12 -10.99 21.20 -21.18
CA LEU A 12 -9.76 21.72 -21.77
C LEU A 12 -9.44 21.04 -23.10
N PRO A 13 -8.71 21.72 -24.00
CA PRO A 13 -8.20 21.12 -25.23
C PRO A 13 -7.37 19.86 -24.94
N PRO A 14 -7.38 18.87 -25.86
CA PRO A 14 -6.49 17.72 -25.80
C PRO A 14 -5.04 18.18 -25.59
N HIS A 15 -4.28 17.47 -24.74
CA HIS A 15 -2.88 17.77 -24.36
C HIS A 15 -2.66 18.92 -23.35
N SER A 16 -3.70 19.58 -22.86
CA SER A 16 -3.57 20.58 -21.77
C SER A 16 -3.17 19.95 -20.42
N LEU A 17 -3.54 18.68 -20.25
CA LEU A 17 -3.23 17.85 -19.07
C LEU A 17 -2.47 16.59 -19.53
N ASP A 18 -1.62 16.08 -18.64
CA ASP A 18 -0.93 14.80 -18.84
C ASP A 18 -1.88 13.62 -18.64
N ALA A 19 -2.70 13.67 -17.58
CA ALA A 19 -3.73 12.68 -17.31
C ALA A 19 -4.91 13.27 -16.52
N VAL A 20 -6.11 12.73 -16.78
CA VAL A 20 -7.30 12.91 -15.94
C VAL A 20 -7.55 11.58 -15.24
N LEU A 21 -7.33 11.55 -13.93
CA LEU A 21 -7.38 10.36 -13.09
C LEU A 21 -8.68 10.34 -12.28
N SER A 22 -9.07 9.15 -11.87
CA SER A 22 -10.25 8.92 -11.04
C SER A 22 -9.85 8.09 -9.83
N PHE A 23 -10.38 8.44 -8.66
CA PHE A 23 -10.01 7.79 -7.41
C PHE A 23 -10.34 6.29 -7.43
N ASP A 24 -11.46 5.93 -8.03
CA ASP A 24 -11.91 4.55 -8.21
C ASP A 24 -11.03 3.70 -9.14
N GLN A 25 -10.12 4.32 -9.89
CA GLN A 25 -9.20 3.68 -10.81
C GLN A 25 -7.75 3.98 -10.40
N PRO A 26 -7.17 3.17 -9.48
CA PRO A 26 -5.79 3.30 -9.05
C PRO A 26 -4.82 3.43 -10.24
N ALA A 27 -4.08 4.55 -10.28
CA ALA A 27 -3.08 4.84 -11.30
C ALA A 27 -1.76 5.30 -10.68
N SER A 28 -0.68 5.28 -11.47
CA SER A 28 0.62 5.81 -11.05
C SER A 28 0.73 7.32 -11.29
N LEU A 29 1.41 8.03 -10.40
CA LEU A 29 1.75 9.45 -10.52
C LEU A 29 3.20 9.70 -11.01
N ASP A 30 3.95 8.68 -11.42
CA ASP A 30 5.39 8.79 -11.71
C ASP A 30 5.75 9.82 -12.79
N ARG A 31 4.80 10.14 -13.68
CA ARG A 31 4.97 11.12 -14.79
C ARG A 31 4.49 12.53 -14.45
N ALA A 32 3.77 12.70 -13.33
CA ALA A 32 3.20 13.98 -12.93
C ALA A 32 4.24 14.84 -12.20
N ASP A 33 4.37 16.11 -12.60
CA ASP A 33 5.11 17.11 -11.82
C ASP A 33 4.16 17.81 -10.82
N VAL A 34 2.88 17.89 -11.17
CA VAL A 34 1.81 18.50 -10.36
C VAL A 34 0.57 17.60 -10.43
N LEU A 35 -0.03 17.33 -9.27
CA LEU A 35 -1.36 16.73 -9.18
C LEU A 35 -2.34 17.75 -8.62
N ILE A 36 -3.47 17.97 -9.31
CA ILE A 36 -4.60 18.73 -8.79
C ILE A 36 -5.71 17.74 -8.39
N TRP A 37 -5.94 17.62 -7.09
CA TRP A 37 -6.92 16.70 -6.54
C TRP A 37 -8.18 17.45 -6.08
N ASN A 38 -9.34 16.96 -6.49
CA ASN A 38 -10.65 17.40 -6.02
C ASN A 38 -11.28 16.31 -5.11
N PRO A 39 -11.08 16.35 -3.79
CA PRO A 39 -11.63 15.36 -2.87
C PRO A 39 -13.17 15.26 -2.91
N ALA A 40 -13.86 16.33 -3.31
CA ALA A 40 -15.32 16.31 -3.46
C ALA A 40 -15.81 15.47 -4.65
N GLY A 41 -14.96 15.23 -5.65
CA GLY A 41 -15.35 14.46 -6.83
C GLY A 41 -15.59 12.97 -6.55
N LEU A 42 -15.06 12.44 -5.44
CA LEU A 42 -15.34 11.08 -4.96
C LEU A 42 -16.75 10.93 -4.34
N TYR A 43 -17.38 12.04 -3.91
CA TYR A 43 -18.62 11.99 -3.15
C TYR A 43 -19.77 11.26 -3.87
N PRO A 44 -20.07 11.51 -5.16
CA PRO A 44 -21.16 10.81 -5.85
C PRO A 44 -20.97 9.29 -5.89
N ALA A 45 -19.72 8.82 -6.00
CA ALA A 45 -19.41 7.39 -5.99
C ALA A 45 -19.61 6.77 -4.59
N LEU A 46 -19.24 7.49 -3.53
CA LEU A 46 -19.49 7.06 -2.15
C LEU A 46 -21.00 7.02 -1.85
N GLU A 47 -21.74 8.07 -2.23
CA GLU A 47 -23.19 8.13 -2.02
C GLU A 47 -23.93 7.00 -2.73
N ALA A 48 -23.52 6.65 -3.95
CA ALA A 48 -24.07 5.50 -4.68
C ALA A 48 -23.76 4.14 -4.01
N ALA A 49 -22.66 4.04 -3.26
CA ALA A 49 -22.24 2.84 -2.55
C ALA A 49 -22.77 2.76 -1.11
N CYS A 50 -23.41 3.83 -0.62
CA CYS A 50 -24.04 3.86 0.70
C CYS A 50 -25.37 3.10 0.72
N GLU A 51 -25.63 2.41 1.82
CA GLU A 51 -26.94 1.93 2.19
C GLU A 51 -27.86 3.13 2.47
N ARG A 52 -29.16 2.97 2.22
CA ARG A 52 -30.17 4.01 2.45
C ARG A 52 -30.54 4.10 3.94
N THR A 53 -29.57 4.43 4.77
CA THR A 53 -29.67 4.67 6.21
C THR A 53 -29.37 6.13 6.53
N ASP A 54 -29.74 6.59 7.73
CA ASP A 54 -29.39 7.93 8.23
C ASP A 54 -28.59 7.78 9.55
N PRO A 55 -27.29 8.13 9.59
CA PRO A 55 -26.47 8.68 8.49
C PRO A 55 -26.20 7.64 7.37
N PRO A 56 -25.80 8.08 6.16
CA PRO A 56 -25.44 7.18 5.07
C PRO A 56 -24.21 6.33 5.44
N VAL A 57 -24.32 5.01 5.31
CA VAL A 57 -23.28 4.05 5.68
C VAL A 57 -22.84 3.25 4.47
N LEU A 58 -21.54 3.16 4.22
CA LEU A 58 -20.98 2.31 3.19
C LEU A 58 -21.12 0.85 3.59
N GLY A 59 -21.62 0.00 2.69
CA GLY A 59 -21.60 -1.45 2.91
C GLY A 59 -20.18 -1.99 3.10
N VAL A 60 -20.03 -3.20 3.66
CA VAL A 60 -18.72 -3.79 4.02
C VAL A 60 -17.75 -3.80 2.83
N GLY A 61 -18.17 -4.27 1.66
CA GLY A 61 -17.31 -4.29 0.47
C GLY A 61 -16.90 -2.89 -0.02
N ALA A 62 -17.78 -1.90 0.08
CA ALA A 62 -17.47 -0.51 -0.26
C ALA A 62 -16.51 0.12 0.76
N SER A 63 -16.64 -0.25 2.03
CA SER A 63 -15.70 0.13 3.10
C SER A 63 -14.29 -0.42 2.83
N GLU A 64 -14.18 -1.71 2.48
CA GLU A 64 -12.89 -2.35 2.13
C GLU A 64 -12.26 -1.71 0.88
N TRP A 65 -13.07 -1.47 -0.16
CA TRP A 65 -12.62 -0.78 -1.37
C TRP A 65 -12.10 0.63 -1.08
N LEU A 66 -12.83 1.43 -0.28
CA LEU A 66 -12.40 2.78 0.08
C LEU A 66 -11.06 2.75 0.81
N LEU A 67 -10.89 1.84 1.77
CA LEU A 67 -9.66 1.71 2.55
C LEU A 67 -8.47 1.25 1.69
N ALA A 68 -8.68 0.27 0.80
CA ALA A 68 -7.65 -0.23 -0.11
C ALA A 68 -7.19 0.86 -1.09
N THR A 69 -8.15 1.55 -1.70
CA THR A 69 -7.91 2.61 -2.68
C THR A 69 -7.26 3.84 -2.02
N SER A 70 -7.67 4.17 -0.80
CA SER A 70 -7.04 5.25 -0.03
C SER A 70 -5.57 4.97 0.28
N ARG A 71 -5.22 3.71 0.59
CA ARG A 71 -3.82 3.32 0.81
C ARG A 71 -2.98 3.52 -0.45
N HIS A 72 -3.51 3.15 -1.61
CA HIS A 72 -2.85 3.37 -2.90
C HIS A 72 -2.59 4.86 -3.15
N TRP A 73 -3.61 5.71 -3.11
CA TRP A 73 -3.45 7.13 -3.40
C TRP A 73 -2.56 7.85 -2.40
N ARG A 74 -2.64 7.49 -1.11
CA ARG A 74 -1.72 8.01 -0.10
C ARG A 74 -0.26 7.69 -0.44
N GLU A 75 0.01 6.48 -0.94
CA GLU A 75 1.34 6.09 -1.39
C GLU A 75 1.78 6.90 -2.62
N GLN A 76 0.90 7.06 -3.62
CA GLN A 76 1.18 7.87 -4.79
C GLN A 76 1.45 9.35 -4.45
N PHE A 77 0.72 9.93 -3.50
CA PHE A 77 0.95 11.31 -3.04
C PHE A 77 2.31 11.47 -2.36
N LYS A 78 2.72 10.48 -1.54
CA LYS A 78 4.06 10.45 -0.94
C LYS A 78 5.14 10.37 -2.01
N ARG A 79 4.97 9.53 -3.02
CA ARG A 79 5.90 9.38 -4.16
C ARG A 79 6.06 10.68 -4.94
N LEU A 80 4.93 11.33 -5.28
CA LEU A 80 4.93 12.65 -5.94
C LEU A 80 5.75 13.67 -5.14
N LEU A 81 5.51 13.77 -3.83
CA LEU A 81 6.23 14.71 -2.96
C LEU A 81 7.72 14.35 -2.83
N ALA A 82 8.06 13.06 -2.72
CA ALA A 82 9.44 12.58 -2.64
C ALA A 82 10.24 12.81 -3.94
N ALA A 83 9.56 12.85 -5.10
CA ALA A 83 10.13 13.22 -6.39
C ALA A 83 10.24 14.75 -6.59
N GLY A 84 9.79 15.57 -5.63
CA GLY A 84 9.83 17.02 -5.70
C GLY A 84 8.64 17.68 -6.40
N GLY A 85 7.59 16.89 -6.65
CA GLY A 85 6.34 17.35 -7.24
C GLY A 85 5.51 18.25 -6.32
N THR A 86 4.41 18.77 -6.86
CA THR A 86 3.47 19.61 -6.12
C THR A 86 2.10 18.94 -6.04
N LEU A 87 1.63 18.70 -4.82
CA LEU A 87 0.24 18.29 -4.58
C LEU A 87 -0.60 19.54 -4.36
N VAL A 88 -1.57 19.77 -5.24
CA VAL A 88 -2.58 20.82 -5.12
C VAL A 88 -3.88 20.14 -4.75
N ALA A 89 -4.45 20.45 -3.60
CA ALA A 89 -5.72 19.88 -3.17
C ALA A 89 -6.75 20.97 -2.94
N LEU A 90 -7.91 20.77 -3.56
CA LEU A 90 -9.06 21.66 -3.44
C LEU A 90 -9.80 21.31 -2.15
N VAL A 91 -9.90 22.24 -1.21
CA VAL A 91 -10.51 21.99 0.10
C VAL A 91 -12.03 21.95 -0.06
N PRO A 92 -12.68 20.79 0.10
CA PRO A 92 -14.12 20.68 -0.02
C PRO A 92 -14.82 21.17 1.26
N ALA A 93 -16.14 21.31 1.20
CA ALA A 93 -16.95 21.39 2.41
C ALA A 93 -16.80 20.07 3.20
N PRO A 94 -16.58 20.12 4.53
CA PRO A 94 -16.38 18.90 5.32
C PRO A 94 -17.62 18.00 5.23
N ARG A 95 -17.39 16.73 4.93
CA ARG A 95 -18.42 15.68 4.83
C ARG A 95 -17.85 14.37 5.34
N THR A 96 -18.70 13.54 5.92
CA THR A 96 -18.34 12.21 6.44
C THR A 96 -19.31 11.16 5.95
N VAL A 97 -18.84 9.92 5.77
CA VAL A 97 -19.67 8.74 5.51
C VAL A 97 -19.49 7.73 6.65
N GLY A 98 -20.51 6.94 6.97
CA GLY A 98 -20.37 5.85 7.93
C GLY A 98 -19.54 4.71 7.33
N VAL A 99 -18.55 4.20 8.05
CA VAL A 99 -17.74 3.04 7.65
C VAL A 99 -17.89 1.93 8.69
N HIS A 100 -18.09 0.69 8.25
CA HIS A 100 -18.13 -0.47 9.14
C HIS A 100 -16.75 -0.80 9.70
N THR A 101 -16.68 -0.94 11.02
CA THR A 101 -15.59 -1.63 11.72
C THR A 101 -16.08 -2.98 12.24
N LEU A 102 -15.18 -3.79 12.80
CA LEU A 102 -15.55 -5.10 13.39
C LEU A 102 -16.56 -5.00 14.55
N GLN A 103 -16.73 -3.81 15.15
CA GLN A 103 -17.52 -3.61 16.37
C GLN A 103 -18.60 -2.53 16.22
N ASP A 104 -18.34 -1.45 15.46
CA ASP A 104 -19.22 -0.28 15.34
C ASP A 104 -19.20 0.35 13.93
N ILE A 105 -20.14 1.28 13.67
CA ILE A 105 -20.12 2.18 12.51
C ILE A 105 -19.55 3.53 12.96
N LEU A 106 -18.48 3.98 12.30
CA LEU A 106 -17.83 5.25 12.65
C LEU A 106 -18.00 6.29 11.53
N PRO A 107 -18.19 7.58 11.86
CA PRO A 107 -18.11 8.65 10.88
C PRO A 107 -16.67 8.74 10.36
N TYR A 108 -16.52 8.69 9.05
CA TYR A 108 -15.24 8.66 8.36
C TYR A 108 -15.15 9.83 7.37
N ASP A 109 -14.18 10.71 7.57
CA ASP A 109 -13.75 11.67 6.55
C ASP A 109 -12.76 10.95 5.63
N TRP A 110 -13.15 10.74 4.37
CA TRP A 110 -12.32 10.00 3.40
C TRP A 110 -11.09 10.78 2.94
N SER A 111 -11.09 12.11 3.11
CA SER A 111 -9.95 12.95 2.74
C SER A 111 -8.86 12.92 3.80
N ASP A 112 -9.23 12.77 5.08
CA ASP A 112 -8.32 12.74 6.23
C ASP A 112 -7.12 11.77 6.08
N PRO A 113 -7.32 10.48 5.74
CA PRO A 113 -6.21 9.53 5.59
C PRO A 113 -5.29 9.83 4.40
N LEU A 114 -5.77 10.60 3.42
CA LEU A 114 -5.05 10.91 2.17
C LEU A 114 -4.15 12.13 2.34
N TRP A 115 -4.45 12.99 3.31
CA TRP A 115 -3.62 14.16 3.58
C TRP A 115 -2.22 13.73 4.02
N PRO A 116 -1.14 14.30 3.44
CA PRO A 116 0.22 14.01 3.90
C PRO A 116 0.50 14.57 5.30
N ARG A 117 -0.33 15.51 5.78
CA ARG A 117 -0.31 16.14 7.10
C ARG A 117 -1.73 16.29 7.61
N ARG A 118 -1.90 16.54 8.91
CA ARG A 118 -3.23 16.79 9.48
C ARG A 118 -3.85 18.04 8.86
N VAL A 119 -5.08 17.91 8.37
CA VAL A 119 -5.88 19.00 7.84
C VAL A 119 -7.26 18.90 8.48
N ARG A 120 -7.78 20.01 9.00
CA ARG A 120 -9.13 20.09 9.55
C ARG A 120 -9.86 21.28 8.95
N SER A 121 -10.93 21.00 8.24
CA SER A 121 -11.76 22.02 7.61
C SER A 121 -13.08 22.25 8.36
N GLN A 122 -13.63 23.45 8.25
CA GLN A 122 -14.93 23.83 8.79
C GLN A 122 -15.73 24.56 7.71
N PRO A 123 -17.07 24.41 7.65
CA PRO A 123 -17.88 25.16 6.67
C PRO A 123 -17.69 26.67 6.85
N ILE A 124 -17.74 27.42 5.75
CA ILE A 124 -17.74 28.89 5.80
C ILE A 124 -19.16 29.42 5.99
N ASP A 125 -19.34 30.30 6.98
CA ASP A 125 -20.52 31.14 7.14
C ASP A 125 -20.19 32.58 6.74
N GLY A 126 -20.52 32.98 5.51
CA GLY A 126 -20.47 34.38 5.07
C GLY A 126 -19.78 34.66 3.74
N ALA A 127 -19.95 35.89 3.26
CA ALA A 127 -19.55 36.33 1.92
C ALA A 127 -18.49 37.45 1.95
N ALA A 128 -17.63 37.48 2.98
CA ALA A 128 -16.62 38.53 3.11
C ALA A 128 -15.51 38.37 2.06
N LEU A 129 -14.99 39.50 1.55
CA LEU A 129 -13.89 39.51 0.60
C LEU A 129 -12.61 38.96 1.25
N PRO A 130 -11.94 37.97 0.62
CA PRO A 130 -10.78 37.33 1.22
C PRO A 130 -9.55 38.26 1.24
N ARG A 131 -8.74 38.15 2.28
CA ARG A 131 -7.42 38.77 2.40
C ARG A 131 -6.38 37.84 1.78
N GLN A 132 -5.58 38.36 0.87
CA GLN A 132 -4.60 37.57 0.11
C GLN A 132 -3.19 37.77 0.65
N ALA A 133 -2.40 36.70 0.70
CA ALA A 133 -0.96 36.81 0.94
C ALA A 133 -0.26 37.51 -0.24
N GLY A 134 0.99 37.91 -0.02
CA GLY A 134 1.83 38.50 -1.07
C GLY A 134 2.18 37.52 -2.20
N GLU A 135 3.04 37.98 -3.10
CA GLU A 135 3.62 37.11 -4.12
C GLU A 135 4.37 35.92 -3.51
N PRO A 136 4.30 34.71 -4.11
CA PRO A 136 3.80 34.39 -5.46
C PRO A 136 2.30 34.00 -5.55
N PHE A 137 1.53 34.12 -4.46
CA PHE A 137 0.13 33.64 -4.40
C PHE A 137 -0.88 34.69 -4.86
N ARG A 138 -0.57 35.97 -4.62
CA ARG A 138 -1.47 37.09 -4.93
C ARG A 138 -2.01 37.06 -6.36
N THR A 139 -1.14 36.86 -7.37
CA THR A 139 -1.57 36.82 -8.78
C THR A 139 -2.60 35.73 -9.04
N LEU A 140 -2.40 34.52 -8.50
CA LEU A 140 -3.36 33.42 -8.64
C LEU A 140 -4.74 33.81 -8.10
N PHE A 141 -4.79 34.39 -6.90
CA PHE A 141 -6.05 34.77 -6.26
C PHE A 141 -6.65 36.08 -6.77
N THR A 142 -5.92 36.86 -7.57
CA THR A 142 -6.42 38.09 -8.22
C THR A 142 -6.94 37.78 -9.62
N GLU A 143 -6.10 37.18 -10.47
CA GLU A 143 -6.43 36.93 -11.88
C GLU A 143 -7.42 35.77 -12.05
N ALA A 144 -7.25 34.70 -11.26
CA ALA A 144 -8.15 33.55 -11.28
C ALA A 144 -9.21 33.59 -10.17
N ALA A 145 -9.47 34.76 -9.56
CA ALA A 145 -10.43 34.92 -8.46
C ALA A 145 -11.80 34.27 -8.74
N ARG A 146 -12.33 34.47 -9.95
CA ARG A 146 -13.62 33.93 -10.40
C ARG A 146 -13.67 32.40 -10.47
N CYS A 147 -12.52 31.74 -10.49
CA CYS A 147 -12.43 30.28 -10.60
C CYS A 147 -12.62 29.59 -9.25
N PHE A 148 -12.55 30.33 -8.14
CA PHE A 148 -12.65 29.78 -6.78
C PHE A 148 -14.00 30.12 -6.16
N GLN A 149 -14.58 29.15 -5.45
CA GLN A 149 -15.72 29.34 -4.57
C GLN A 149 -15.42 28.67 -3.22
N PRO A 150 -14.79 29.40 -2.28
CA PRO A 150 -14.47 28.86 -0.96
C PRO A 150 -15.73 28.33 -0.27
N CYS A 151 -15.68 27.08 0.20
CA CYS A 151 -16.76 26.43 0.92
C CYS A 151 -16.36 25.97 2.33
N ALA A 152 -15.07 26.06 2.67
CA ALA A 152 -14.55 25.71 3.98
C ALA A 152 -13.33 26.56 4.38
N THR A 153 -13.22 26.86 5.68
CA THR A 153 -12.01 27.37 6.32
C THR A 153 -11.15 26.21 6.79
N LEU A 154 -9.85 26.45 6.96
CA LEU A 154 -8.86 25.54 7.48
C LEU A 154 -8.59 25.90 8.94
N ALA A 155 -9.22 25.17 9.87
CA ALA A 155 -8.98 25.31 11.30
C ALA A 155 -7.60 24.76 11.71
N GLU A 156 -7.14 23.73 11.00
CA GLU A 156 -5.79 23.18 11.13
C GLU A 156 -5.28 22.88 9.72
N ALA A 157 -4.11 23.41 9.35
CA ALA A 157 -3.48 23.14 8.08
C ALA A 157 -1.95 23.24 8.19
N PRO A 158 -1.21 22.48 7.37
CA PRO A 158 0.25 22.56 7.34
C PRO A 158 0.73 23.87 6.70
N GLY A 159 1.82 24.41 7.23
CA GLY A 159 2.53 25.54 6.62
C GLY A 159 1.88 26.89 6.89
N ALA A 160 2.00 27.81 5.93
CA ALA A 160 1.54 29.19 6.06
C ALA A 160 0.20 29.40 5.37
N GLY A 161 -0.70 30.17 6.00
CA GLY A 161 -1.91 30.67 5.35
C GLY A 161 -1.56 31.60 4.18
N ILE A 162 -2.13 31.33 3.00
CA ILE A 162 -1.88 32.10 1.77
C ILE A 162 -3.14 32.84 1.28
N LEU A 163 -4.29 32.51 1.85
CA LEU A 163 -5.57 33.20 1.66
C LEU A 163 -6.33 33.11 2.98
N GLU A 164 -6.94 34.20 3.41
CA GLU A 164 -7.78 34.29 4.61
C GLU A 164 -9.13 34.90 4.25
N ASP A 165 -10.16 34.62 5.03
CA ASP A 165 -11.45 35.30 4.90
C ASP A 165 -11.43 36.70 5.56
N GLY A 166 -12.58 37.38 5.58
CA GLY A 166 -12.71 38.68 6.23
C GLY A 166 -12.54 38.66 7.76
N GLN A 167 -12.64 37.49 8.38
CA GLN A 167 -12.50 37.27 9.83
C GLN A 167 -11.07 36.83 10.21
N GLY A 168 -10.19 36.61 9.23
CA GLY A 168 -8.82 36.14 9.43
C GLY A 168 -8.70 34.60 9.52
N MET A 169 -9.75 33.87 9.16
CA MET A 169 -9.71 32.40 9.08
C MET A 169 -9.03 31.97 7.79
N THR A 170 -8.13 30.98 7.86
CA THR A 170 -7.38 30.51 6.70
C THR A 170 -8.30 29.80 5.70
N LEU A 171 -8.23 30.18 4.43
CA LEU A 171 -8.96 29.58 3.31
C LEU A 171 -8.06 28.75 2.40
N ALA A 172 -6.76 29.04 2.39
CA ALA A 172 -5.76 28.32 1.61
C ALA A 172 -4.43 28.31 2.38
N SER A 173 -3.64 27.25 2.22
CA SER A 173 -2.32 27.15 2.84
C SER A 173 -1.26 26.59 1.90
N TYR A 174 -0.01 26.90 2.22
CA TYR A 174 1.16 26.40 1.52
C TYR A 174 2.15 25.80 2.52
N ALA A 175 2.54 24.55 2.29
CA ALA A 175 3.61 23.89 3.01
C ALA A 175 4.74 23.48 2.04
N SER A 176 5.97 23.84 2.41
CA SER A 176 7.15 23.26 1.78
C SER A 176 7.44 21.91 2.43
N GLU A 177 7.47 20.85 1.65
CA GLU A 177 7.75 19.47 2.10
C GLU A 177 8.97 18.95 1.33
N PRO A 178 10.20 19.46 1.59
CA PRO A 178 11.35 19.17 0.74
C PRO A 178 11.52 17.66 0.52
N PRO A 179 11.63 17.19 -0.74
CA PRO A 179 11.82 18.00 -1.95
C PRO A 179 10.55 18.58 -2.60
N GLY A 180 9.36 18.15 -2.20
CA GLY A 180 8.06 18.52 -2.75
C GLY A 180 7.36 19.69 -2.05
N ARG A 181 6.08 19.90 -2.43
CA ARG A 181 5.24 21.03 -2.02
C ARG A 181 3.78 20.63 -1.91
N LEU A 182 3.08 21.20 -0.93
CA LEU A 182 1.63 21.06 -0.76
C LEU A 182 0.97 22.43 -0.84
N LEU A 183 -0.07 22.53 -1.67
CA LEU A 183 -0.97 23.68 -1.78
C LEU A 183 -2.38 23.21 -1.44
N LEU A 184 -2.95 23.73 -0.36
CA LEU A 184 -4.38 23.59 -0.08
C LEU A 184 -5.06 24.85 -0.62
N LEU A 185 -5.87 24.71 -1.66
CA LEU A 185 -6.57 25.81 -2.31
C LEU A 185 -8.08 25.70 -2.07
N PRO A 186 -8.85 26.79 -2.16
CA PRO A 186 -10.30 26.71 -2.05
C PRO A 186 -10.90 25.85 -3.17
N ALA A 187 -12.09 25.29 -2.95
CA ALA A 187 -12.84 24.61 -3.99
C ALA A 187 -13.03 25.51 -5.23
N LEU A 188 -13.08 24.87 -6.40
CA LEU A 188 -13.35 25.56 -7.67
C LEU A 188 -14.85 25.86 -7.78
N ALA A 189 -15.18 26.91 -8.53
CA ALA A 189 -16.58 27.22 -8.86
C ALA A 189 -17.22 26.01 -9.60
N PRO A 190 -18.47 25.62 -9.28
CA PRO A 190 -19.12 24.43 -9.84
C PRO A 190 -19.15 24.41 -11.38
N ASP A 191 -19.34 25.59 -11.99
CA ASP A 191 -19.46 25.73 -13.44
C ASP A 191 -18.09 25.73 -14.15
N LEU A 192 -16.98 25.79 -13.41
CA LEU A 192 -15.63 25.87 -14.00
C LEU A 192 -15.27 24.62 -14.80
N ALA A 193 -15.83 23.46 -14.45
CA ALA A 193 -15.63 22.22 -15.20
C ALA A 193 -16.13 22.32 -16.64
N GLN A 194 -17.11 23.20 -16.91
CA GLN A 194 -17.71 23.41 -18.24
C GLN A 194 -17.22 24.70 -18.92
N ASP A 195 -16.57 25.60 -18.19
CA ASP A 195 -15.98 26.85 -18.71
C ASP A 195 -14.51 26.64 -19.14
N GLU A 196 -14.31 26.41 -20.44
CA GLU A 196 -12.98 26.24 -21.03
C GLU A 196 -12.04 27.43 -20.75
N ALA A 197 -12.53 28.66 -20.86
CA ALA A 197 -11.72 29.86 -20.65
C ALA A 197 -11.35 30.03 -19.18
N GLY A 198 -12.27 29.72 -18.27
CA GLY A 198 -12.02 29.68 -16.83
C GLY A 198 -11.01 28.60 -16.44
N ALA A 199 -11.19 27.37 -16.93
CA ALA A 199 -10.29 26.26 -16.66
C ALA A 199 -8.86 26.54 -17.17
N ALA A 200 -8.73 27.09 -18.39
CA ALA A 200 -7.44 27.46 -18.97
C ALA A 200 -6.75 28.56 -18.15
N LEU A 201 -7.49 29.58 -17.73
CA LEU A 201 -6.99 30.67 -16.87
C LEU A 201 -6.50 30.13 -15.52
N PHE A 202 -7.29 29.27 -14.87
CA PHE A 202 -6.91 28.64 -13.60
C PHE A 202 -5.59 27.87 -13.74
N LEU A 203 -5.46 27.00 -14.74
CA LEU A 203 -4.23 26.22 -14.96
C LEU A 203 -3.03 27.11 -15.30
N GLN A 204 -3.23 28.16 -16.09
CA GLN A 204 -2.18 29.10 -16.45
C GLN A 204 -1.61 29.79 -15.20
N GLU A 205 -2.48 30.34 -14.35
CA GLU A 205 -2.03 31.07 -13.16
C GLU A 205 -1.51 30.14 -12.06
N LEU A 206 -2.07 28.94 -11.92
CA LEU A 206 -1.53 27.92 -11.04
C LEU A 206 -0.12 27.51 -11.47
N ARG A 207 0.11 27.32 -12.77
CA ARG A 207 1.44 27.00 -13.31
C ARG A 207 2.45 28.10 -12.98
N ARG A 208 2.10 29.36 -13.21
CA ARG A 208 2.93 30.51 -12.86
C ARG A 208 3.26 30.55 -11.36
N CYS A 209 2.27 30.27 -10.51
CA CYS A 209 2.48 30.22 -9.05
C CYS A 209 3.48 29.13 -8.65
N ILE A 210 3.28 27.89 -9.11
CA ILE A 210 4.15 26.73 -8.78
C ILE A 210 5.58 26.94 -9.28
N GLU A 211 5.73 27.53 -10.46
CA GLU A 211 7.03 27.84 -11.04
C GLU A 211 7.82 28.83 -10.16
N ARG A 212 7.17 29.85 -9.63
CA ARG A 212 7.79 30.83 -8.73
C ARG A 212 8.14 30.25 -7.36
N LEU A 213 7.33 29.32 -6.85
CA LEU A 213 7.66 28.56 -5.63
C LEU A 213 8.91 27.67 -5.79
N GLY A 214 9.31 27.33 -7.02
CA GLY A 214 10.49 26.50 -7.32
C GLY A 214 11.84 27.23 -7.24
N GLN A 215 11.84 28.57 -7.15
CA GLN A 215 13.06 29.38 -7.10
C GLN A 215 13.61 29.43 -5.67
N ARG A 216 14.83 28.90 -5.45
CA ARG A 216 15.46 28.80 -4.12
C ARG A 216 16.21 30.06 -3.67
N SER A 217 16.24 31.13 -4.46
CA SER A 217 16.99 32.34 -4.10
C SER A 217 16.07 33.35 -3.42
N GLY A 218 16.38 33.71 -2.17
CA GLY A 218 15.77 34.81 -1.40
C GLY A 218 16.00 36.21 -1.99
N VAL A 219 16.16 36.30 -3.30
CA VAL A 219 16.21 37.53 -4.09
C VAL A 219 14.85 37.65 -4.76
N ARG A 220 14.07 38.67 -4.40
CA ARG A 220 12.88 39.05 -5.16
C ARG A 220 13.34 39.52 -6.54
N LEU A 221 13.30 38.63 -7.53
CA LEU A 221 13.37 39.05 -8.92
C LEU A 221 12.11 39.86 -9.25
N ALA A 222 12.23 40.88 -10.10
CA ALA A 222 11.05 41.56 -10.61
C ALA A 222 10.24 40.56 -11.44
N GLY A 223 8.91 40.57 -11.34
CA GLY A 223 8.06 39.56 -11.99
C GLY A 223 8.22 39.44 -13.51
N TRP A 224 8.78 40.45 -14.19
CA TRP A 224 9.12 40.40 -15.61
C TRP A 224 10.40 39.60 -15.91
N LEU A 225 11.34 39.50 -14.97
CA LEU A 225 12.56 38.68 -15.07
C LEU A 225 12.23 37.19 -14.92
N ASP A 226 11.24 36.84 -14.09
CA ASP A 226 10.76 35.45 -13.97
C ASP A 226 10.12 34.94 -15.27
N LEU A 227 9.57 35.85 -16.07
CA LEU A 227 8.99 35.56 -17.39
C LEU A 227 10.05 35.48 -18.49
N GLN A 228 11.27 35.97 -18.24
CA GLN A 228 12.42 35.90 -19.15
C GLN A 228 13.24 34.65 -18.85
N ARG A 229 12.66 33.47 -19.07
CA ARG A 229 13.42 32.22 -19.04
C ARG A 229 14.18 32.07 -20.35
N GLY A 230 15.50 32.05 -20.26
CA GLY A 230 16.33 31.60 -21.37
C GLY A 230 16.24 30.09 -21.53
N PRO A 231 16.52 29.55 -22.72
CA PRO A 231 16.55 28.10 -22.97
C PRO A 231 17.54 27.35 -22.06
N ALA A 232 18.59 28.02 -21.56
CA ALA A 232 19.55 27.43 -20.63
C ALA A 232 18.96 27.16 -19.23
N ASP A 233 18.12 28.07 -18.72
CA ASP A 233 17.48 27.89 -17.40
C ASP A 233 16.45 26.77 -17.44
N GLU A 234 15.67 26.70 -18.53
CA GLU A 234 14.72 25.61 -18.76
C GLU A 234 15.43 24.25 -18.80
N GLN A 235 16.59 24.16 -19.46
CA GLN A 235 17.40 22.95 -19.48
C GLN A 235 17.88 22.53 -18.08
N LEU A 236 18.34 23.47 -17.26
CA LEU A 236 18.78 23.19 -15.88
C LEU A 236 17.63 22.71 -15.01
N HIS A 237 16.46 23.34 -15.11
CA HIS A 237 15.27 22.92 -14.39
C HIS A 237 14.78 21.54 -14.83
N ALA A 238 14.75 21.28 -16.14
CA ALA A 238 14.41 19.99 -16.69
C ALA A 238 15.37 18.90 -16.21
N ARG A 239 16.69 19.17 -16.23
CA ARG A 239 17.71 18.22 -15.74
C ARG A 239 17.58 17.96 -14.24
N ARG A 240 17.33 18.98 -13.43
CA ARG A 240 17.10 18.82 -11.98
C ARG A 240 15.88 17.94 -11.70
N ALA A 241 14.76 18.19 -12.39
CA ALA A 241 13.55 17.38 -12.24
C ALA A 241 13.79 15.93 -12.67
N GLN A 242 14.54 15.72 -13.76
CA GLN A 242 14.96 14.39 -14.19
C GLN A 242 15.79 13.67 -13.13
N CYS A 243 16.81 14.30 -12.56
CA CYS A 243 17.63 13.66 -11.51
C CYS A 243 16.83 13.32 -10.25
N LEU A 244 15.83 14.12 -9.88
CA LEU A 244 14.95 13.80 -8.76
C LEU A 244 14.06 12.59 -9.05
N ARG A 245 13.55 12.46 -10.28
CA ARG A 245 12.81 11.27 -10.73
C ARG A 245 13.70 10.03 -10.77
N GLU A 246 14.91 10.15 -11.30
CA GLU A 246 15.90 9.05 -11.31
C GLU A 246 16.22 8.58 -9.89
N ARG A 247 16.46 9.51 -8.95
CA ARG A 247 16.67 9.16 -7.54
C ARG A 247 15.46 8.44 -6.95
N HIS A 248 14.26 8.95 -7.18
CA HIS A 248 13.04 8.34 -6.64
C HIS A 248 12.82 6.92 -7.21
N ALA A 249 13.06 6.71 -8.50
CA ALA A 249 12.99 5.39 -9.11
C ALA A 249 13.97 4.41 -8.46
N LEU A 250 15.20 4.84 -8.21
CA LEU A 250 16.20 4.05 -7.48
C LEU A 250 15.78 3.76 -6.04
N ASP A 251 15.17 4.73 -5.33
CA ASP A 251 14.66 4.52 -3.97
C ASP A 251 13.53 3.47 -3.95
N LEU A 252 12.66 3.45 -4.96
CA LEU A 252 11.62 2.43 -5.11
C LEU A 252 12.21 1.05 -5.41
N GLU A 253 13.20 0.98 -6.30
CA GLU A 253 13.93 -0.26 -6.61
C GLU A 253 14.62 -0.80 -5.35
N LEU A 254 15.25 0.06 -4.54
CA LEU A 254 15.83 -0.33 -3.25
C LEU A 254 14.78 -0.88 -2.29
N GLN A 255 13.60 -0.25 -2.19
CA GLN A 255 12.52 -0.76 -1.33
C GLN A 255 11.98 -2.12 -1.81
N GLU A 256 11.88 -2.33 -3.12
CA GLU A 256 11.47 -3.62 -3.69
C GLU A 256 12.52 -4.70 -3.43
N LEU A 257 13.80 -4.37 -3.58
CA LEU A 257 14.92 -5.25 -3.24
C LEU A 257 14.95 -5.57 -1.75
N ASP A 258 14.82 -4.57 -0.87
CA ASP A 258 14.78 -4.76 0.58
C ASP A 258 13.61 -5.65 0.99
N ARG A 259 12.43 -5.45 0.39
CA ARG A 259 11.26 -6.31 0.62
C ARG A 259 11.52 -7.74 0.14
N ALA A 260 12.09 -7.91 -1.05
CA ALA A 260 12.42 -9.23 -1.59
C ALA A 260 13.49 -9.94 -0.74
N MET A 261 14.48 -9.19 -0.23
CA MET A 261 15.50 -9.70 0.68
C MET A 261 14.88 -10.13 2.02
N ALA A 262 14.09 -9.28 2.65
CA ALA A 262 13.40 -9.57 3.90
C ALA A 262 12.48 -10.80 3.77
N GLU A 263 11.78 -10.92 2.65
CA GLU A 263 10.96 -12.09 2.34
C GLU A 263 11.80 -13.36 2.21
N ARG A 264 12.89 -13.33 1.46
CA ARG A 264 13.80 -14.48 1.33
C ARG A 264 14.39 -14.87 2.69
N ASP A 265 14.80 -13.90 3.49
CA ASP A 265 15.35 -14.13 4.82
C ASP A 265 14.32 -14.68 5.81
N PHE A 266 13.05 -14.27 5.68
CA PHE A 266 11.95 -14.86 6.42
C PHE A 266 11.80 -16.36 6.13
N PHE A 267 11.77 -16.78 4.85
CA PHE A 267 11.65 -18.21 4.53
C PHE A 267 12.92 -19.02 4.81
N LYS A 268 14.11 -18.39 4.81
CA LYS A 268 15.35 -19.05 5.26
C LYS A 268 15.29 -19.46 6.73
N GLN A 269 14.35 -18.96 7.54
CA GLN A 269 14.13 -19.48 8.89
C GLN A 269 13.76 -20.97 8.91
N LEU A 270 13.14 -21.48 7.84
CA LEU A 270 12.95 -22.93 7.65
C LEU A 270 14.28 -23.68 7.54
N LEU A 271 15.29 -23.06 6.94
CA LEU A 271 16.63 -23.61 6.78
C LEU A 271 17.51 -23.43 8.02
N ALA A 272 17.24 -22.42 8.85
CA ALA A 272 17.91 -22.25 10.13
C ALA A 272 17.37 -23.25 11.16
N GLY A 273 16.05 -23.47 11.18
CA GLY A 273 15.40 -24.38 12.12
C GLY A 273 15.41 -23.88 13.56
N GLU A 274 15.44 -22.57 13.75
CA GLU A 274 15.55 -21.92 15.06
C GLU A 274 14.33 -21.05 15.38
N GLY A 275 13.85 -21.19 16.63
CA GLY A 275 12.82 -20.34 17.23
C GLY A 275 11.42 -20.44 16.62
N LEU A 276 10.52 -19.56 17.10
CA LEU A 276 9.12 -19.49 16.66
C LEU A 276 8.95 -19.11 15.18
N GLY A 277 9.98 -18.50 14.59
CA GLY A 277 9.99 -18.04 13.21
C GLY A 277 9.83 -19.16 12.19
N ALA A 278 10.39 -20.35 12.46
CA ALA A 278 10.25 -21.51 11.58
C ALA A 278 8.79 -21.99 11.47
N GLY A 279 8.02 -21.95 12.57
CA GLY A 279 6.58 -22.23 12.59
C GLY A 279 5.78 -21.29 11.69
N LEU A 280 6.03 -19.99 11.86
CA LEU A 280 5.38 -18.95 11.05
C LEU A 280 5.75 -19.03 9.57
N ALA A 281 7.03 -19.28 9.25
CA ALA A 281 7.48 -19.47 7.89
C ALA A 281 6.81 -20.69 7.24
N ALA A 282 6.68 -21.81 7.96
CA ALA A 282 6.01 -23.00 7.46
C ALA A 282 4.54 -22.73 7.15
N ALA A 283 3.82 -22.08 8.07
CA ALA A 283 2.43 -21.67 7.86
C ALA A 283 2.27 -20.74 6.66
N GLU A 284 3.19 -19.78 6.49
CA GLU A 284 3.15 -18.82 5.39
C GLU A 284 3.42 -19.49 4.02
N VAL A 285 4.21 -20.58 3.96
CA VAL A 285 4.37 -21.38 2.73
C VAL A 285 3.00 -21.90 2.26
N PHE A 286 2.18 -22.44 3.16
CA PHE A 286 0.85 -22.93 2.82
C PHE A 286 -0.09 -21.80 2.38
N ARG A 287 -0.06 -20.63 3.04
CA ARG A 287 -0.85 -19.46 2.61
C ARG A 287 -0.50 -19.00 1.20
N ARG A 288 0.78 -19.00 0.85
CA ARG A 288 1.24 -18.67 -0.52
C ARG A 288 0.83 -19.69 -1.56
N LYS A 289 0.55 -20.92 -1.14
CA LYS A 289 -0.04 -21.98 -1.97
C LYS A 289 -1.57 -21.99 -1.89
N SER A 290 -2.17 -20.86 -1.50
CA SER A 290 -3.61 -20.60 -1.45
C SER A 290 -4.40 -21.45 -0.44
N ALA A 291 -3.74 -21.99 0.58
CA ALA A 291 -4.39 -22.70 1.68
C ALA A 291 -4.77 -21.73 2.81
N PRO A 292 -6.00 -21.74 3.35
CA PRO A 292 -6.30 -21.11 4.63
C PRO A 292 -5.48 -21.75 5.76
N VAL A 293 -4.86 -20.93 6.62
CA VAL A 293 -4.04 -21.40 7.74
C VAL A 293 -4.37 -20.66 9.02
N HIS A 294 -4.67 -21.44 10.06
CA HIS A 294 -5.05 -20.97 11.38
C HIS A 294 -4.08 -21.49 12.44
N ALA A 295 -3.89 -20.76 13.55
CA ALA A 295 -3.24 -21.33 14.72
C ALA A 295 -4.23 -22.21 15.48
N ASP A 296 -3.78 -23.33 16.04
CA ASP A 296 -4.61 -24.12 16.95
C ASP A 296 -4.93 -23.30 18.21
N TRP A 297 -6.17 -23.42 18.69
CA TRP A 297 -6.67 -22.62 19.82
C TRP A 297 -6.21 -23.12 21.19
N VAL A 298 -5.57 -24.30 21.26
CA VAL A 298 -5.01 -24.89 22.48
C VAL A 298 -3.48 -24.82 22.43
N GLU A 299 -2.89 -25.24 21.33
CA GLU A 299 -1.44 -25.42 21.13
C GLU A 299 -0.91 -24.41 20.11
N LYS A 300 -0.28 -23.33 20.60
CA LYS A 300 0.16 -22.20 19.76
C LYS A 300 1.27 -22.55 18.75
N ASP A 301 1.93 -23.69 18.92
CA ASP A 301 2.97 -24.22 18.03
C ASP A 301 2.43 -25.14 16.94
N LEU A 302 1.10 -25.34 16.90
CA LEU A 302 0.40 -26.07 15.84
C LEU A 302 -0.36 -25.12 14.92
N HIS A 303 -0.33 -25.46 13.63
CA HIS A 303 -1.08 -24.76 12.61
C HIS A 303 -2.06 -25.70 11.91
N ILE A 304 -3.28 -25.24 11.68
CA ILE A 304 -4.34 -25.97 11.00
C ILE A 304 -4.42 -25.41 9.59
N VAL A 305 -4.15 -26.25 8.60
CA VAL A 305 -4.28 -25.91 7.18
C VAL A 305 -5.54 -26.57 6.64
N GLU A 306 -6.45 -25.77 6.09
CA GLU A 306 -7.70 -26.28 5.51
C GLU A 306 -7.47 -26.69 4.06
N LEU A 307 -7.72 -27.97 3.75
CA LEU A 307 -7.67 -28.52 2.39
C LEU A 307 -9.09 -28.90 1.92
N ASP A 308 -9.24 -29.20 0.64
CA ASP A 308 -10.55 -29.44 0.02
C ASP A 308 -11.32 -30.60 0.69
N GLN A 309 -10.62 -31.68 1.05
CA GLN A 309 -11.24 -32.90 1.57
C GLN A 309 -10.85 -33.25 3.02
N ARG A 310 -9.87 -32.55 3.59
CA ARG A 310 -9.31 -32.82 4.92
C ARG A 310 -8.61 -31.61 5.50
N ASN A 311 -8.28 -31.66 6.78
CA ASN A 311 -7.39 -30.71 7.41
C ASN A 311 -5.99 -31.31 7.54
N LEU A 312 -4.98 -30.43 7.56
CA LEU A 312 -3.61 -30.80 7.86
C LEU A 312 -3.18 -30.08 9.13
N LEU A 313 -2.83 -30.85 10.15
CA LEU A 313 -2.24 -30.37 11.38
C LEU A 313 -0.72 -30.30 11.20
N LEU A 314 -0.21 -29.08 10.99
CA LEU A 314 1.19 -28.78 10.76
C LEU A 314 1.91 -28.53 12.09
N LYS A 315 2.94 -29.33 12.38
CA LYS A 315 3.89 -29.15 13.49
C LYS A 315 5.29 -28.93 12.94
N VAL A 316 5.94 -27.83 13.33
CA VAL A 316 7.38 -27.65 13.07
C VAL A 316 8.16 -28.20 14.26
N ARG A 317 9.12 -29.09 13.99
CA ARG A 317 10.02 -29.66 15.00
C ARG A 317 11.38 -28.98 14.93
N LEU A 318 11.82 -28.42 16.05
CA LEU A 318 13.13 -27.79 16.20
C LEU A 318 14.19 -28.77 16.74
N ALA A 319 15.47 -28.37 16.74
CA ALA A 319 16.59 -29.20 17.16
C ALA A 319 16.46 -29.72 18.60
N ASP A 320 16.02 -28.86 19.50
CA ASP A 320 15.89 -29.15 20.94
C ASP A 320 14.53 -29.78 21.31
N GLU A 321 13.66 -30.06 20.31
CA GLU A 321 12.35 -30.64 20.55
C GLU A 321 12.39 -32.18 20.36
N PRO A 322 12.31 -32.96 21.45
CA PRO A 322 12.20 -34.40 21.36
C PRO A 322 10.83 -34.77 20.77
N LEU A 323 10.84 -35.70 19.82
CA LEU A 323 9.63 -36.30 19.28
C LEU A 323 9.43 -37.67 19.97
N ASP A 324 9.26 -37.61 21.29
CA ASP A 324 9.10 -38.79 22.15
C ASP A 324 7.64 -39.27 22.20
N ALA A 325 7.38 -40.36 22.92
CA ALA A 325 6.04 -40.92 23.05
C ALA A 325 5.01 -39.93 23.64
N ALA A 326 5.44 -39.00 24.50
CA ALA A 326 4.55 -37.99 25.07
C ALA A 326 4.20 -36.90 24.04
N ALA A 327 5.18 -36.47 23.24
CA ALA A 327 4.96 -35.54 22.13
C ALA A 327 4.04 -36.15 21.06
N LEU A 328 4.28 -37.40 20.66
CA LEU A 328 3.44 -38.13 19.71
C LEU A 328 2.00 -38.24 20.21
N ARG A 329 1.81 -38.59 21.49
CA ARG A 329 0.48 -38.67 22.10
C ARG A 329 -0.26 -37.33 22.08
N ARG A 330 0.42 -36.21 22.36
CA ARG A 330 -0.20 -34.87 22.29
C ARG A 330 -0.61 -34.51 20.87
N LEU A 331 0.23 -34.82 19.87
CA LEU A 331 -0.10 -34.60 18.46
C LEU A 331 -1.34 -35.41 18.04
N GLU A 332 -1.46 -36.65 18.51
CA GLU A 332 -2.64 -37.48 18.25
C GLU A 332 -3.91 -36.93 18.91
N GLU A 333 -3.80 -36.52 20.18
CA GLU A 333 -4.90 -35.86 20.91
C GLU A 333 -5.35 -34.57 20.20
N ALA A 334 -4.41 -33.77 19.68
CA ALA A 334 -4.68 -32.58 18.88
C ALA A 334 -5.34 -32.93 17.53
N ARG A 335 -4.85 -33.96 16.84
CA ARG A 335 -5.41 -34.42 15.56
C ARG A 335 -6.88 -34.83 15.70
N VAL A 336 -7.19 -35.62 16.73
CA VAL A 336 -8.57 -36.06 17.04
C VAL A 336 -9.46 -34.86 17.39
N ARG A 337 -8.96 -33.94 18.24
CA ARG A 337 -9.67 -32.71 18.62
C ARG A 337 -10.02 -31.84 17.41
N VAL A 338 -9.07 -31.60 16.51
CA VAL A 338 -9.28 -30.81 15.30
C VAL A 338 -10.22 -31.51 14.33
N ALA A 339 -10.07 -32.83 14.16
CA ALA A 339 -10.98 -33.62 13.32
C ALA A 339 -12.44 -33.55 13.79
N ASP A 340 -12.67 -33.63 15.10
CA ASP A 340 -13.99 -33.50 15.71
C ASP A 340 -14.58 -32.09 15.51
N TYR A 341 -13.80 -31.04 15.83
CA TYR A 341 -14.24 -29.65 15.72
C TYR A 341 -14.66 -29.24 14.30
N PHE A 342 -13.85 -29.60 13.29
CA PHE A 342 -14.16 -29.27 11.88
C PHE A 342 -15.04 -30.32 11.21
N SER A 343 -15.33 -31.44 11.87
CA SER A 343 -16.06 -32.58 11.30
C SER A 343 -15.46 -33.07 9.97
N ARG A 344 -14.12 -33.10 9.89
CA ARG A 344 -13.35 -33.51 8.70
C ARG A 344 -12.17 -34.40 9.10
N PRO A 345 -11.72 -35.31 8.23
CA PRO A 345 -10.48 -36.05 8.47
C PRO A 345 -9.30 -35.07 8.67
N THR A 346 -8.43 -35.34 9.63
CA THR A 346 -7.23 -34.53 9.89
C THR A 346 -6.00 -35.42 9.83
N SER A 347 -5.03 -35.03 9.00
CA SER A 347 -3.71 -35.65 8.89
C SER A 347 -2.67 -34.83 9.63
N ILE A 348 -1.58 -35.44 10.09
CA ILE A 348 -0.47 -34.73 10.71
C ILE A 348 0.65 -34.53 9.68
N LEU A 349 1.21 -33.33 9.59
CA LEU A 349 2.47 -33.08 8.89
C LEU A 349 3.49 -32.51 9.87
N VAL A 350 4.56 -33.26 10.09
CA VAL A 350 5.73 -32.79 10.83
C VAL A 350 6.75 -32.21 9.86
N ALA A 351 6.95 -30.90 9.90
CA ALA A 351 8.07 -30.24 9.26
C ALA A 351 9.32 -30.38 10.15
N ASP A 352 10.18 -31.34 9.87
CA ASP A 352 11.37 -31.61 10.67
C ASP A 352 12.51 -30.66 10.30
N CYS A 353 12.81 -29.74 11.21
CA CYS A 353 13.90 -28.78 11.10
C CYS A 353 15.06 -29.09 12.07
N ALA A 354 15.05 -30.24 12.76
CA ALA A 354 15.99 -30.50 13.84
C ALA A 354 17.47 -30.53 13.39
N ASP A 355 17.71 -30.99 12.16
CA ASP A 355 19.05 -31.07 11.58
C ASP A 355 19.36 -29.86 10.66
N ASN A 356 18.51 -28.83 10.64
CA ASN A 356 18.64 -27.73 9.67
C ASN A 356 19.81 -26.78 9.96
N ALA A 357 20.27 -26.70 11.21
CA ALA A 357 21.52 -26.01 11.56
C ALA A 357 22.77 -26.70 10.96
N LEU A 358 22.67 -27.97 10.52
CA LEU A 358 23.78 -28.68 9.90
C LEU A 358 23.87 -28.37 8.40
N PRO A 359 25.09 -28.33 7.82
CA PRO A 359 25.23 -28.22 6.37
C PRO A 359 24.56 -29.42 5.67
N PRO A 360 24.03 -29.26 4.44
CA PRO A 360 23.29 -30.33 3.75
C PRO A 360 24.01 -31.68 3.71
N SER A 361 25.35 -31.68 3.60
CA SER A 361 26.20 -32.88 3.59
C SER A 361 26.30 -33.62 4.93
N ALA A 362 25.97 -32.97 6.04
CA ALA A 362 26.03 -33.54 7.40
C ALA A 362 24.64 -33.92 7.96
N ARG A 363 23.58 -33.68 7.19
CA ARG A 363 22.21 -34.03 7.60
C ARG A 363 21.99 -35.52 7.47
N ALA A 364 21.50 -36.16 8.52
CA ALA A 364 21.14 -37.56 8.46
C ALA A 364 19.86 -37.72 7.61
N PRO A 365 19.81 -38.65 6.64
CA PRO A 365 18.56 -39.03 6.01
C PRO A 365 17.73 -39.80 7.03
N ARG A 366 16.99 -39.08 7.89
CA ARG A 366 16.08 -39.72 8.85
C ARG A 366 14.92 -40.30 8.06
N ARG A 367 14.86 -41.64 7.99
CA ARG A 367 13.67 -42.35 7.53
C ARG A 367 12.55 -42.15 8.55
N HIS A 368 11.32 -42.19 8.04
CA HIS A 368 10.00 -42.06 8.69
C HIS A 368 9.74 -42.83 10.01
N ALA A 369 10.74 -43.50 10.59
CA ALA A 369 10.62 -44.32 11.80
C ALA A 369 10.17 -43.55 13.06
N VAL A 370 10.29 -42.21 13.06
CA VAL A 370 9.93 -41.37 14.23
C VAL A 370 8.42 -41.21 14.41
N LEU A 371 7.60 -41.50 13.39
CA LEU A 371 6.13 -41.45 13.47
C LEU A 371 5.49 -42.84 13.63
N GLU A 372 6.28 -43.89 13.89
CA GLU A 372 5.75 -45.24 14.13
C GLU A 372 4.73 -45.23 15.28
N GLY A 373 3.45 -45.42 14.94
CA GLY A 373 2.33 -45.41 15.90
C GLY A 373 1.34 -44.25 15.74
N LEU A 374 1.55 -43.32 14.82
CA LEU A 374 0.55 -42.32 14.43
C LEU A 374 -0.11 -42.67 13.09
N ASP A 375 -1.43 -42.73 13.07
CA ASP A 375 -2.20 -42.91 11.85
C ASP A 375 -2.23 -41.60 11.03
N ASP A 376 -2.09 -41.69 9.71
CA ASP A 376 -2.22 -40.55 8.77
C ASP A 376 -1.25 -39.38 9.09
N ALA A 377 -0.01 -39.72 9.43
CA ALA A 377 1.06 -38.77 9.80
C ALA A 377 2.26 -38.83 8.84
N TYR A 378 2.74 -37.66 8.42
CA TYR A 378 3.80 -37.48 7.42
C TYR A 378 4.95 -36.63 7.97
N VAL A 379 6.18 -36.89 7.52
CA VAL A 379 7.34 -36.04 7.81
C VAL A 379 7.84 -35.41 6.53
N LEU A 380 8.10 -34.11 6.56
CA LEU A 380 8.79 -33.40 5.51
C LEU A 380 9.95 -32.62 6.13
N ASN A 381 11.16 -32.72 5.56
CA ASN A 381 12.27 -31.91 6.06
C ASN A 381 12.00 -30.42 5.78
N GLY A 382 12.33 -29.51 6.72
CA GLY A 382 12.18 -28.07 6.52
C GLY A 382 12.90 -27.54 5.27
N LEU A 383 14.00 -28.18 4.85
CA LEU A 383 14.69 -27.92 3.59
C LEU A 383 13.83 -28.26 2.37
N HIS A 384 13.07 -29.35 2.42
CA HIS A 384 12.14 -29.72 1.35
C HIS A 384 10.92 -28.79 1.33
N LEU A 385 10.44 -28.37 2.50
CA LEU A 385 9.36 -27.36 2.60
C LEU A 385 9.79 -26.01 2.00
N TYR A 386 11.04 -25.60 2.25
CA TYR A 386 11.63 -24.43 1.58
C TYR A 386 11.75 -24.63 0.06
N GLY A 387 12.14 -25.82 -0.40
CA GLY A 387 12.16 -26.16 -1.83
C GLY A 387 10.79 -26.06 -2.48
N TRP A 388 9.76 -26.55 -1.80
CA TRP A 388 8.38 -26.51 -2.27
C TRP A 388 7.83 -25.09 -2.37
N HIS A 389 8.22 -24.21 -1.43
CA HIS A 389 7.94 -22.78 -1.51
C HIS A 389 8.46 -22.14 -2.81
N LEU A 390 9.61 -22.60 -3.32
CA LEU A 390 10.25 -22.06 -4.52
C LEU A 390 9.68 -22.60 -5.85
N GLU A 391 8.84 -23.65 -5.83
CA GLU A 391 8.24 -24.22 -7.04
C GLU A 391 7.01 -23.40 -7.54
N THR A 392 6.89 -23.23 -8.86
CA THR A 392 5.87 -22.44 -9.61
C THR A 392 4.50 -23.16 -9.79
N PRO A 393 3.42 -22.50 -10.31
CA PRO A 393 2.02 -22.83 -9.95
C PRO A 393 1.48 -24.12 -10.57
N GLY A 394 0.82 -24.93 -9.72
CA GLY A 394 0.35 -26.30 -10.01
C GLY A 394 0.58 -27.26 -8.83
N ASP A 395 1.34 -26.82 -7.83
CA ASP A 395 1.55 -27.50 -6.56
C ASP A 395 0.60 -26.98 -5.50
N SER A 396 -0.60 -27.55 -5.44
CA SER A 396 -1.50 -27.35 -4.32
C SER A 396 -1.00 -28.11 -3.08
N PRO A 397 -1.36 -27.65 -1.87
CA PRO A 397 -1.15 -28.43 -0.66
C PRO A 397 -1.73 -29.85 -0.74
N ASP A 398 -2.89 -30.03 -1.39
CA ASP A 398 -3.49 -31.35 -1.64
C ASP A 398 -2.56 -32.26 -2.46
N ARG A 399 -1.93 -31.72 -3.49
CA ARG A 399 -1.00 -32.47 -4.34
C ARG A 399 0.26 -32.86 -3.57
N LEU A 400 0.81 -31.95 -2.75
CA LEU A 400 1.94 -32.26 -1.88
C LEU A 400 1.57 -33.42 -0.93
N LEU A 401 0.42 -33.31 -0.27
CA LEU A 401 -0.05 -34.33 0.66
C LEU A 401 -0.25 -35.68 -0.06
N GLN A 402 -0.88 -35.68 -1.23
CA GLN A 402 -1.07 -36.90 -2.03
C GLN A 402 0.27 -37.57 -2.39
N ARG A 403 1.29 -36.80 -2.76
CA ARG A 403 2.63 -37.34 -3.07
C ARG A 403 3.33 -37.91 -1.83
N LEU A 404 3.15 -37.27 -0.67
CA LEU A 404 3.62 -37.80 0.62
C LEU A 404 2.90 -39.11 0.99
N MET A 405 1.58 -39.18 0.79
CA MET A 405 0.77 -40.40 1.00
C MET A 405 1.24 -41.57 0.13
N GLN A 406 1.66 -41.29 -1.09
CA GLN A 406 2.12 -42.31 -2.04
C GLN A 406 3.59 -42.72 -1.85
N ALA A 407 4.28 -42.11 -0.87
CA ALA A 407 5.72 -42.27 -0.66
C ALA A 407 6.52 -42.06 -1.96
N ASP A 408 6.17 -41.02 -2.72
CA ASP A 408 6.81 -40.68 -3.99
C ASP A 408 8.32 -40.51 -3.79
N ALA A 409 9.09 -41.47 -4.34
CA ALA A 409 10.54 -41.52 -4.20
C ALA A 409 11.23 -40.30 -4.82
N ASP A 410 10.60 -39.66 -5.81
CA ASP A 410 11.18 -38.53 -6.55
C ASP A 410 10.87 -37.18 -5.87
N LEU A 411 9.94 -37.14 -4.90
CA LEU A 411 9.53 -35.91 -4.23
C LEU A 411 10.70 -35.26 -3.48
N SER A 412 11.41 -36.02 -2.66
CA SER A 412 12.53 -35.50 -1.86
C SER A 412 13.65 -34.95 -2.76
N ASP A 413 14.02 -35.67 -3.81
CA ASP A 413 15.06 -35.26 -4.75
C ASP A 413 14.64 -34.05 -5.61
N SER A 414 13.36 -33.93 -5.97
CA SER A 414 12.83 -32.75 -6.66
C SER A 414 12.93 -31.51 -5.77
N LEU A 415 12.43 -31.60 -4.53
CA LEU A 415 12.40 -30.50 -3.57
C LEU A 415 13.82 -30.09 -3.15
N LEU A 416 14.71 -31.05 -2.92
CA LEU A 416 16.12 -30.78 -2.66
C LEU A 416 16.78 -30.02 -3.82
N ARG A 417 16.54 -30.43 -5.07
CA ARG A 417 17.03 -29.71 -6.25
C ARG A 417 16.45 -28.31 -6.36
N ALA A 418 15.19 -28.10 -6.01
CA ALA A 418 14.57 -26.77 -5.95
C ALA A 418 15.27 -25.88 -4.91
N THR A 419 15.52 -26.41 -3.71
CA THR A 419 16.24 -25.70 -2.65
C THR A 419 17.66 -25.34 -3.07
N LEU A 420 18.42 -26.30 -3.60
CA LEU A 420 19.80 -26.04 -4.04
C LEU A 420 19.85 -24.98 -5.15
N ARG A 421 18.91 -25.03 -6.12
CA ARG A 421 18.79 -23.97 -7.15
C ARG A 421 18.48 -22.61 -6.54
N GLY A 422 17.56 -22.54 -5.57
CA GLY A 422 17.18 -21.28 -4.93
C GLY A 422 18.26 -20.67 -4.02
N LEU A 423 19.18 -21.49 -3.53
CA LEU A 423 20.31 -21.10 -2.68
C LEU A 423 21.59 -20.79 -3.47
N THR A 424 21.71 -21.30 -4.70
CA THR A 424 22.88 -21.03 -5.54
C THR A 424 22.77 -19.59 -6.06
N PRO A 425 23.81 -18.75 -5.91
CA PRO A 425 23.82 -17.43 -6.54
C PRO A 425 23.65 -17.60 -8.05
N PRO A 426 22.88 -16.74 -8.73
CA PRO A 426 22.81 -16.78 -10.19
C PRO A 426 24.24 -16.66 -10.72
N ALA A 427 24.65 -17.60 -11.58
CA ALA A 427 25.91 -17.47 -12.29
C ALA A 427 25.81 -16.20 -13.14
N ASP A 428 26.73 -15.25 -12.88
CA ASP A 428 26.88 -13.92 -13.49
C ASP A 428 25.89 -13.63 -14.63
N ALA A 429 24.89 -12.79 -14.34
CA ALA A 429 24.03 -12.15 -15.32
C ALA A 429 24.44 -10.68 -15.49
#